data_AF-A0A9Q5X5I7-F1
#
_entry.id   AF-A0A9Q5X5I7-F1
#
_cell.length_a   1.000
_cell.length_b   1.000
_cell.length_c   1.000
_cell.angle_alpha   90.00
_cell.angle_beta   90.00
_cell.angle_gamma   90.00
#
_symmetry.space_group_name_H-M   'P 1'
#
loop_
_entity.id
_entity.type
_entity.pdbx_description
1 polymer ?
#
loop_
_entity_poly.entity_id
_entity_poly.type
_entity_poly.pdbx_seq_one_letter_code
_entity_poly.pdbx_strand_id
1 'polypeptide(L)' 'MSEKHEEYHVRLARKKKGLKQREVAEALGISRSYYATIERHLRVPSLKVALAISEFLNIDVKIFLK' A
#
# COMPACT_ATOMS: atom_id res chain seq x y z
N MET A 1 17.44 20.02 2.21
CA MET A 1 16.33 20.15 1.25
C MET A 1 16.27 18.87 0.42
N SER A 2 15.34 17.92 0.56
CA SER A 2 14.14 17.83 1.38
C SER A 2 13.98 16.39 1.89
N GLU A 3 13.84 16.21 3.21
CA GLU A 3 13.50 14.95 3.89
C GLU A 3 12.02 14.56 3.68
N LYS A 4 11.53 14.59 2.44
CA LYS A 4 10.11 14.36 2.09
C LYS A 4 9.88 13.18 1.13
N HIS A 5 10.86 12.30 0.96
CA HIS A 5 10.78 11.23 -0.05
C HIS A 5 10.35 9.85 0.47
N GLU A 6 10.22 9.64 1.79
CA GLU A 6 9.88 8.32 2.35
C GLU A 6 8.36 8.04 2.46
N GLU A 7 7.49 9.02 2.21
CA GLU A 7 6.10 8.92 2.67
C GLU A 7 5.13 8.21 1.70
N TYR A 8 5.60 7.42 0.73
CA TYR A 8 4.70 6.80 -0.26
C TYR A 8 5.12 5.40 -0.75
N HIS A 9 5.67 4.54 0.10
CA HIS A 9 6.14 3.20 -0.31
C HIS A 9 5.08 2.35 -1.05
N VAL A 10 3.86 2.26 -0.52
CA VAL A 10 2.77 1.47 -1.13
C VAL A 10 2.33 2.05 -2.48
N ARG A 11 2.08 3.37 -2.52
CA ARG A 11 1.63 4.06 -3.74
C ARG A 11 2.69 4.01 -4.84
N LEU A 12 3.96 4.21 -4.50
CA LEU A 12 5.07 4.13 -5.42
C LEU A 12 5.23 2.71 -5.97
N ALA A 13 5.18 1.69 -5.09
CA ALA A 13 5.28 0.29 -5.51
C ALA A 13 4.14 -0.10 -6.47
N ARG A 14 2.90 0.30 -6.16
CA ARG A 14 1.77 0.09 -7.08
C ARG A 14 2.00 0.77 -8.43
N LYS A 15 2.41 2.05 -8.43
CA LYS A 15 2.65 2.80 -9.67
C LYS A 15 3.76 2.20 -10.51
N LYS A 16 4.84 1.68 -9.90
CA LYS A 16 5.93 0.97 -10.59
C LYS A 16 5.43 -0.29 -11.33
N LYS A 17 4.37 -0.93 -10.82
CA LYS A 17 3.71 -2.06 -11.47
C LYS A 17 2.66 -1.65 -12.53
N GLY A 18 2.45 -0.35 -12.76
CA GLY A 18 1.45 0.13 -13.73
C GLY A 18 -0.01 -0.07 -13.29
N LEU A 19 -0.24 -0.42 -12.02
CA LEU A 19 -1.57 -0.81 -11.53
C LEU A 19 -2.39 0.38 -11.04
N LYS A 20 -3.70 0.34 -11.27
CA LYS A 20 -4.73 1.19 -10.67
C LYS A 20 -5.03 0.70 -9.26
N GLN A 21 -5.50 1.60 -8.40
CA GLN A 21 -5.89 1.25 -7.02
C GLN A 21 -7.01 0.20 -6.97
N ARG A 22 -7.92 0.22 -7.95
CA ARG A 22 -9.02 -0.74 -8.05
C ARG A 22 -8.51 -2.16 -8.33
N GLU A 23 -7.50 -2.32 -9.19
CA GLU A 23 -6.92 -3.62 -9.53
C GLU A 23 -6.26 -4.28 -8.31
N VAL A 24 -5.54 -3.49 -7.50
CA VAL A 24 -4.96 -4.00 -6.25
C VAL A 24 -6.06 -4.36 -5.25
N ALA A 25 -7.07 -3.50 -5.09
CA ALA A 25 -8.15 -3.75 -4.15
C ALA A 25 -8.96 -5.00 -4.51
N GLU A 26 -9.28 -5.21 -5.79
CA GLU A 26 -9.93 -6.41 -6.30
C GLU A 26 -9.07 -7.66 -6.07
N ALA A 27 -7.78 -7.61 -6.39
CA ALA A 27 -6.87 -8.74 -6.17
C ALA A 27 -6.73 -9.14 -4.70
N LEU A 28 -6.84 -8.17 -3.77
CA LEU A 28 -6.74 -8.39 -2.34
C LEU A 28 -8.09 -8.63 -1.65
N GLY A 29 -9.20 -8.59 -2.38
CA GLY A 29 -10.54 -8.75 -1.82
C GLY A 29 -10.94 -7.65 -0.82
N ILE A 30 -10.45 -6.42 -1.02
CA ILE A 30 -10.75 -5.26 -0.17
C ILE A 30 -11.41 -4.13 -0.97
N SER A 31 -12.01 -3.16 -0.28
CA SER A 31 -12.57 -1.99 -0.97
C SER A 31 -11.47 -1.06 -1.49
N ARG A 32 -11.67 -0.49 -2.68
CA ARG A 32 -10.76 0.52 -3.24
C ARG A 32 -10.56 1.71 -2.31
N SER A 33 -11.61 2.14 -1.62
CA SER A 33 -11.53 3.24 -0.65
C SER A 33 -10.64 2.90 0.54
N TYR A 34 -10.72 1.67 1.05
CA TYR A 34 -9.82 1.21 2.10
C TYR A 34 -8.36 1.13 1.62
N TYR A 35 -8.11 0.58 0.43
CA TYR A 35 -6.77 0.61 -0.15
C TYR A 35 -6.23 2.04 -0.32
N ALA A 36 -7.08 2.98 -0.75
CA ALA A 36 -6.69 4.39 -0.91
C ALA A 36 -6.37 5.10 0.43
N THR A 37 -7.00 4.71 1.55
CA THR A 37 -6.64 5.27 2.86
C THR A 37 -5.32 4.71 3.37
N ILE A 38 -4.99 3.45 3.06
CA ILE A 38 -3.68 2.85 3.35
C ILE A 38 -2.57 3.60 2.59
N GLU A 39 -2.73 3.87 1.29
CA GLU A 39 -1.74 4.64 0.52
C GLU A 39 -1.48 6.05 1.03
N ARG A 40 -2.44 6.61 1.77
CA ARG A 40 -2.39 7.95 2.35
C ARG A 40 -1.99 7.93 3.84
N HIS A 41 -1.64 6.77 4.39
CA HIS A 41 -1.33 6.58 5.81
C HIS A 41 -2.45 7.02 6.76
N LEU A 42 -3.70 7.09 6.27
CA LEU A 42 -4.87 7.45 7.09
C LEU A 42 -5.36 6.27 7.94
N ARG A 43 -4.99 5.05 7.55
CA ARG A 43 -5.25 3.83 8.31
C ARG A 43 -4.08 2.87 8.21
N VAL A 44 -3.72 2.29 9.35
CA VAL A 44 -2.86 1.11 9.40
C VAL A 44 -3.70 -0.12 9.06
N PRO A 45 -3.32 -0.93 8.06
CA PRO A 45 -4.05 -2.15 7.75
C PRO A 45 -3.92 -3.20 8.86
N SER A 46 -4.82 -4.19 8.87
CA SER A 46 -4.61 -5.39 9.71
C SER A 46 -3.37 -6.14 9.22
N LEU A 47 -2.76 -6.96 10.08
CA LEU A 47 -1.58 -7.76 9.70
C LEU A 47 -1.83 -8.60 8.44
N LYS A 48 -3.02 -9.21 8.33
CA LYS A 48 -3.44 -9.98 7.15
C LYS A 48 -3.39 -9.12 5.88
N VAL A 49 -3.93 -7.91 5.92
CA VAL A 49 -3.96 -7.00 4.77
C VAL A 49 -2.57 -6.43 4.48
N ALA A 50 -1.79 -6.11 5.52
CA ALA A 50 -0.41 -5.66 5.39
C ALA A 50 0.45 -6.68 4.65
N LEU A 51 0.42 -7.96 5.08
CA LEU A 51 1.12 -9.06 4.42
C LEU A 51 0.66 -9.23 2.97
N ALA A 52 -0.65 -9.22 2.72
CA ALA A 52 -1.18 -9.39 1.37
C ALA A 52 -0.75 -8.24 0.43
N ILE A 53 -0.75 -6.98 0.91
CA ILE A 53 -0.23 -5.84 0.14
C ILE A 53 1.27 -5.99 -0.12
N SER A 54 2.04 -6.38 0.91
CA SER A 54 3.48 -6.57 0.83
C SER A 54 3.87 -7.63 -0.20
N GLU A 55 3.22 -8.79 -0.16
CA GLU A 55 3.41 -9.86 -1.14
C GLU A 55 3.01 -9.41 -2.54
N PHE A 56 1.83 -8.82 -2.69
CA PHE A 56 1.31 -8.41 -3.99
C PHE A 56 2.16 -7.31 -4.65
N LEU A 57 2.64 -6.35 -3.87
CA LEU A 57 3.46 -5.23 -4.37
C LEU A 57 4.97 -5.50 -4.31
N ASN A 58 5.41 -6.62 -3.73
CA ASN A 58 6.81 -6.96 -3.48
C ASN A 58 7.54 -5.87 -2.69
N ILE A 59 7.01 -5.53 -1.50
CA ILE A 59 7.56 -4.54 -0.57
C ILE A 59 7.64 -5.11 0.84
N ASP A 60 8.58 -4.64 1.65
CA ASP A 60 8.73 -5.09 3.05
C ASP A 60 7.48 -4.70 3.87
N VAL A 61 6.94 -5.64 4.65
CA VAL A 61 5.79 -5.42 5.54
C VAL A 61 6.11 -4.45 6.68
N LYS A 62 7.38 -4.29 7.02
CA LYS A 62 7.85 -3.34 8.05
C LYS A 62 7.46 -1.90 7.75
N ILE A 63 7.15 -1.55 6.50
CA ILE A 63 6.64 -0.21 6.16
C ILE A 63 5.32 0.13 6.87
N PHE A 64 4.58 -0.89 7.34
CA PHE A 64 3.34 -0.72 8.09
C PHE A 64 3.56 -0.70 9.61
N LEU A 65 4.77 -1.01 10.07
CA LEU A 65 5.15 -0.97 11.48
C LEU A 65 5.75 0.40 11.79
N LYS A 66 5.23 1.07 12.82
CA LYS A 66 5.84 2.26 13.42
C LYS A 66 6.50 1.87 14.72
#